data_AF-R5BMV2-F1
#
_entry.id   AF-R5BMV2-F1
#
_cell.length_a   1.000
_cell.length_b   1.000
_cell.length_c   1.000
_cell.angle_alpha   90.00
_cell.angle_beta   90.00
_cell.angle_gamma   90.00
#
_symmetry.space_group_name_H-M   'P 1'
#
loop_
_entity.id
_entity.type
_entity.pdbx_description
1 polymer ?
#
loop_
_entity_poly.entity_id
_entity_poly.type
_entity_poly.pdbx_seq_one_letter_code
_entity_poly.pdbx_strand_id
1 'polypeptide(L)'
;MKRISLLAAALLGATFMMAAPKATESTIKASDSRITYIGRTEVKGGDVSFDWTGTYLKVRFQGNALSFKVSDTKKNYYNVWLDGSMDQAPDKVVAVHGTDTTIVLFSAGELKTRFGKDRKAAKAPHLVILQKRTEGEQGITTISEFITDGDFLQADAPKERIIEYVGDSYTCGYGTESPNTERFRPETENQNLTYACAVARYFNADQIVVAHSGMGIVRNYNSKFTDYCMPERYLQTFDSDKDVKWDAKSCGLKPGITVIYLGTNDFSRGMQPSERMFVRNYHKLMREIKDNYGESHPILCMVPKHDYLMFEYIRKAVDDCGLKNVHLVALTDSVHNNVEDMGADGHPNYSGHLKIAHTVIPYVSTITGWELTGNAIR
;
A
#
# COMPACT_ATOMS: atom_id res chain seq x y z
N MET A 1 3.72 15.50 -96.43
CA MET A 1 2.89 15.30 -95.21
C MET A 1 3.81 14.91 -94.06
N LYS A 2 4.03 15.83 -93.10
CA LYS A 2 4.96 15.62 -91.96
C LYS A 2 4.27 14.77 -90.89
N ARG A 3 4.85 13.63 -90.52
CA ARG A 3 4.45 12.87 -89.32
C ARG A 3 5.26 13.38 -88.12
N ILE A 4 4.54 13.79 -87.10
CA ILE A 4 5.02 14.18 -85.77
C ILE A 4 5.17 12.88 -84.95
N SER A 5 6.34 12.68 -84.35
CA SER A 5 6.56 11.61 -83.36
C SER A 5 6.94 12.27 -82.03
N LEU A 6 5.98 12.32 -81.10
CA LEU A 6 6.22 12.70 -79.70
C LEU A 6 6.78 11.47 -78.95
N LEU A 7 8.00 11.59 -78.41
CA LEU A 7 8.51 10.67 -77.39
C LEU A 7 7.96 11.10 -76.02
N ALA A 8 7.19 10.23 -75.38
CA ALA A 8 6.83 10.35 -73.96
C ALA A 8 7.95 9.72 -73.11
N ALA A 9 8.62 10.52 -72.28
CA ALA A 9 9.55 10.04 -71.27
C ALA A 9 8.78 9.78 -69.96
N ALA A 10 8.64 8.51 -69.58
CA ALA A 10 8.09 8.12 -68.29
C ALA A 10 9.20 8.18 -67.23
N LEU A 11 9.14 9.17 -66.33
CA LEU A 11 9.93 9.19 -65.09
C LEU A 11 9.27 8.26 -64.07
N LEU A 12 9.87 7.10 -63.80
CA LEU A 12 9.57 6.32 -62.60
C LEU A 12 10.26 6.97 -61.39
N GLY A 13 9.50 7.69 -60.58
CA GLY A 13 9.93 8.11 -59.25
C GLY A 13 9.84 6.94 -58.28
N ALA A 14 10.98 6.40 -57.85
CA ALA A 14 11.04 5.43 -56.76
C ALA A 14 10.82 6.16 -55.43
N THR A 15 9.61 6.04 -54.86
CA THR A 15 9.33 6.44 -53.48
C THR A 15 9.99 5.44 -52.54
N PHE A 16 11.14 5.81 -51.97
CA PHE A 16 11.68 5.13 -50.80
C PHE A 16 10.75 5.39 -49.61
N MET A 17 9.90 4.42 -49.27
CA MET A 17 9.25 4.40 -47.96
C MET A 17 10.34 4.14 -46.92
N MET A 18 10.80 5.18 -46.23
CA MET A 18 11.56 5.00 -45.00
C MET A 18 10.62 4.33 -43.99
N ALA A 19 10.93 3.08 -43.62
CA ALA A 19 10.30 2.43 -42.49
C ALA A 19 10.56 3.27 -41.23
N ALA A 20 9.49 3.63 -40.51
CA ALA A 20 9.63 4.26 -39.21
C ALA A 20 10.46 3.33 -38.29
N PRO A 21 11.41 3.85 -37.50
CA PRO A 21 12.15 3.02 -36.57
C PRO A 21 11.16 2.33 -35.64
N LYS A 22 11.20 0.99 -35.59
CA LYS A 22 10.53 0.23 -34.53
C LYS A 22 11.05 0.78 -33.21
N ALA A 23 10.16 1.31 -32.38
CA ALA A 23 10.50 1.64 -30.99
C ALA A 23 11.08 0.38 -30.36
N THR A 24 12.36 0.42 -29.99
CA THR A 24 13.03 -0.67 -29.30
C THR A 24 12.50 -0.72 -27.88
N GLU A 25 11.91 -1.85 -27.54
CA GLU A 25 11.44 -2.18 -26.19
C GLU A 25 12.62 -2.06 -25.21
N SER A 26 12.39 -1.34 -24.13
CA SER A 26 13.33 -1.06 -23.05
C SER A 26 12.85 -1.77 -21.79
N THR A 27 13.77 -2.47 -21.13
CA THR A 27 13.48 -3.28 -19.94
C THR A 27 14.45 -2.95 -18.82
N ILE A 28 13.94 -2.84 -17.59
CA ILE A 28 14.73 -2.67 -16.38
C ILE A 28 14.33 -3.71 -15.34
N LYS A 29 15.28 -4.18 -14.54
CA LYS A 29 14.98 -5.08 -13.43
C LYS A 29 14.11 -4.36 -12.39
N ALA A 30 13.30 -5.11 -11.68
CA ALA A 30 12.44 -4.56 -10.62
C ALA A 30 13.26 -3.82 -9.56
N SER A 31 14.46 -4.30 -9.24
CA SER A 31 15.40 -3.68 -8.30
C SER A 31 16.19 -2.49 -8.84
N ASP A 32 15.94 -2.04 -10.07
CA ASP A 32 16.60 -0.85 -10.63
C ASP A 32 16.32 0.39 -9.76
N SER A 33 17.35 1.18 -9.48
CA SER A 33 17.28 2.36 -8.60
C SER A 33 16.29 3.44 -9.07
N ARG A 34 15.89 3.41 -10.35
CA ARG A 34 14.86 4.30 -10.88
C ARG A 34 13.46 4.00 -10.34
N ILE A 35 13.22 2.81 -9.81
CA ILE A 35 11.97 2.43 -9.15
C ILE A 35 12.04 2.77 -7.67
N THR A 36 11.01 3.42 -7.15
CA THR A 36 10.89 3.68 -5.71
C THR A 36 9.84 2.77 -5.11
N TYR A 37 10.23 1.94 -4.15
CA TYR A 37 9.34 1.08 -3.38
C TYR A 37 9.11 1.65 -1.98
N ILE A 38 7.87 1.57 -1.51
CA ILE A 38 7.46 1.96 -0.16
C ILE A 38 6.73 0.77 0.48
N GLY A 39 7.30 0.28 1.58
CA GLY A 39 6.84 -0.93 2.28
C GLY A 39 8.01 -1.88 2.58
N ARG A 40 7.70 -3.05 3.13
CA ARG A 40 8.70 -4.10 3.36
C ARG A 40 8.84 -4.93 2.09
N THR A 41 10.05 -4.96 1.53
CA THR A 41 10.36 -5.67 0.28
C THR A 41 11.63 -6.48 0.44
N GLU A 42 11.71 -7.61 -0.25
CA GLU A 42 12.94 -8.39 -0.41
C GLU A 42 13.47 -8.24 -1.84
N VAL A 43 14.79 -8.12 -2.00
CA VAL A 43 15.45 -8.12 -3.32
C VAL A 43 16.31 -9.36 -3.46
N LYS A 44 16.06 -10.16 -4.51
CA LYS A 44 16.85 -11.36 -4.84
C LYS A 44 17.07 -11.47 -6.34
N GLY A 45 18.33 -11.49 -6.78
CA GLY A 45 18.69 -11.74 -8.19
C GLY A 45 18.14 -10.73 -9.20
N GLY A 46 17.71 -9.54 -8.75
CA GLY A 46 17.08 -8.53 -9.59
C GLY A 46 15.57 -8.38 -9.35
N ASP A 47 14.93 -9.42 -8.83
CA ASP A 47 13.50 -9.48 -8.51
C ASP A 47 13.21 -8.78 -7.17
N VAL A 48 12.01 -8.21 -7.05
CA VAL A 48 11.51 -7.57 -5.83
C VAL A 48 10.23 -8.25 -5.39
N SER A 49 10.22 -8.78 -4.16
CA SER A 49 9.09 -9.51 -3.58
C SER A 49 8.49 -8.80 -2.37
N PHE A 50 7.17 -8.84 -2.23
CA PHE A 50 6.43 -8.28 -1.09
C PHE A 50 5.01 -8.87 -0.98
N ASP A 51 4.42 -8.83 0.21
CA ASP A 51 3.04 -9.27 0.44
C ASP A 51 2.24 -8.42 1.44
N TRP A 52 2.89 -7.59 2.25
CA TRP A 52 2.21 -6.67 3.15
C TRP A 52 1.26 -5.73 2.40
N THR A 53 0.04 -5.60 2.92
CA THR A 53 -0.99 -4.69 2.40
C THR A 53 -0.47 -3.27 2.26
N GLY A 54 -0.97 -2.52 1.28
CA GLY A 54 -0.62 -1.11 1.11
C GLY A 54 0.80 -0.85 0.58
N THR A 55 1.65 -1.87 0.44
CA THR A 55 2.96 -1.73 -0.24
C THR A 55 2.74 -1.17 -1.65
N TYR A 56 3.52 -0.17 -2.02
CA TYR A 56 3.41 0.46 -3.33
C TYR A 56 4.76 0.80 -3.93
N LEU A 57 4.73 1.06 -5.24
CA LEU A 57 5.88 1.47 -5.99
C LEU A 57 5.54 2.62 -6.94
N LYS A 58 6.57 3.34 -7.33
CA LYS A 58 6.53 4.44 -8.30
C LYS A 58 7.46 4.11 -9.46
N VAL A 59 6.95 4.17 -10.68
CA VAL A 59 7.71 4.00 -11.92
C VAL A 59 7.52 5.23 -12.78
N ARG A 60 8.63 5.84 -13.21
CA ARG A 60 8.58 6.97 -14.16
C ARG A 60 9.10 6.52 -15.52
N PHE A 61 8.34 6.81 -16.57
CA PHE A 61 8.71 6.43 -17.93
C PHE A 61 8.33 7.52 -18.94
N GLN A 62 9.03 7.56 -20.08
CA GLN A 62 8.69 8.38 -21.22
C GLN A 62 8.57 7.46 -22.43
N GLY A 63 7.33 7.06 -22.73
CA GLY A 63 6.97 6.12 -23.79
C GLY A 63 5.45 6.11 -23.99
N ASN A 64 4.95 5.24 -24.87
CA ASN A 64 3.53 5.06 -25.12
C ASN A 64 2.94 3.84 -24.41
N ALA A 65 3.75 2.96 -23.83
CA ALA A 65 3.26 1.80 -23.08
C ALA A 65 4.10 1.51 -21.83
N LEU A 66 3.46 0.95 -20.81
CA LEU A 66 4.12 0.42 -19.62
C LEU A 66 3.51 -0.92 -19.25
N SER A 67 4.36 -1.91 -19.05
CA SER A 67 4.03 -3.25 -18.57
C SER A 67 5.02 -3.68 -17.50
N PHE A 68 4.70 -4.75 -16.79
CA PHE A 68 5.60 -5.37 -15.83
C PHE A 68 5.45 -6.89 -15.88
N LYS A 69 6.57 -7.57 -15.66
CA LYS A 69 6.66 -9.02 -15.58
C LYS A 69 6.64 -9.43 -14.11
N VAL A 70 5.69 -10.28 -13.74
CA VAL A 70 5.31 -10.51 -12.36
C VAL A 70 4.80 -11.93 -12.14
N SER A 71 5.10 -12.48 -10.97
CA SER A 71 4.52 -13.70 -10.43
C SER A 71 3.78 -13.41 -9.12
N ASP A 72 2.77 -14.20 -8.81
CA ASP A 72 2.05 -14.13 -7.56
C ASP A 72 1.68 -15.52 -7.06
N THR A 73 1.91 -15.80 -5.78
CA THR A 73 1.69 -17.13 -5.20
C THR A 73 0.22 -17.47 -4.99
N LYS A 74 -0.69 -16.49 -5.03
CA LYS A 74 -2.14 -16.68 -5.01
C LYS A 74 -2.80 -15.69 -5.99
N LYS A 75 -3.44 -14.64 -5.48
CA LYS A 75 -4.13 -13.63 -6.30
C LYS A 75 -4.27 -12.32 -5.53
N ASN A 76 -3.52 -11.31 -5.94
CA ASN A 76 -3.58 -9.97 -5.34
C ASN A 76 -4.26 -8.95 -6.26
N TYR A 77 -4.79 -7.89 -5.66
CA TYR A 77 -5.38 -6.75 -6.37
C TYR A 77 -4.57 -5.48 -6.14
N TYR A 78 -4.51 -4.62 -7.15
CA TYR A 78 -3.70 -3.41 -7.12
C TYR A 78 -4.45 -2.21 -7.67
N ASN A 79 -4.34 -1.07 -7.00
CA ASN A 79 -4.72 0.23 -7.55
C ASN A 79 -3.59 0.76 -8.45
N VAL A 80 -3.95 1.34 -9.60
CA VAL A 80 -3.01 1.95 -10.54
C VAL A 80 -3.42 3.39 -10.82
N TRP A 81 -2.48 4.34 -10.67
CA TRP A 81 -2.66 5.74 -11.07
C TRP A 81 -1.61 6.13 -12.11
N LEU A 82 -1.99 6.97 -13.06
CA LEU A 82 -1.14 7.59 -14.06
C LEU A 82 -1.20 9.11 -13.93
N ASP A 83 -0.06 9.73 -13.62
CA ASP A 83 0.08 11.17 -13.37
C ASP A 83 -0.92 11.73 -12.34
N GLY A 84 -1.41 10.85 -11.46
CA GLY A 84 -2.34 11.14 -10.39
C GLY A 84 -1.75 10.82 -9.02
N SER A 85 -2.53 11.09 -7.99
CA SER A 85 -2.19 10.83 -6.60
C SER A 85 -3.15 9.83 -5.96
N MET A 86 -2.69 9.12 -4.92
CA MET A 86 -3.46 8.08 -4.24
C MET A 86 -4.68 8.60 -3.44
N ASP A 87 -4.93 9.91 -3.45
CA ASP A 87 -6.15 10.55 -2.93
C ASP A 87 -7.29 10.60 -3.96
N GLN A 88 -7.00 10.27 -5.22
CA GLN A 88 -7.97 10.20 -6.32
C GLN A 88 -8.40 8.75 -6.56
N ALA A 89 -9.53 8.58 -7.27
CA ALA A 89 -9.91 7.27 -7.77
C ALA A 89 -8.80 6.70 -8.68
N PRO A 90 -8.45 5.41 -8.56
CA PRO A 90 -7.45 4.81 -9.42
C PRO A 90 -7.93 4.79 -10.87
N ASP A 91 -7.00 4.95 -11.80
CA ASP A 91 -7.27 4.80 -13.24
C ASP A 91 -7.65 3.36 -13.57
N LYS A 92 -7.06 2.39 -12.86
CA LYS A 92 -7.35 0.96 -13.01
C LYS A 92 -7.22 0.22 -11.69
N VAL A 93 -7.95 -0.89 -11.59
CA VAL A 93 -7.65 -1.96 -10.64
C VAL A 93 -7.17 -3.17 -11.45
N VAL A 94 -5.99 -3.68 -11.13
CA VAL A 94 -5.42 -4.86 -11.81
C VAL A 94 -5.33 -6.03 -10.84
N ALA A 95 -5.63 -7.22 -11.34
CA ALA A 95 -5.44 -8.48 -10.61
C ALA A 95 -4.14 -9.15 -11.08
N VAL A 96 -3.35 -9.65 -10.15
CA VAL A 96 -2.09 -10.36 -10.41
C VAL A 96 -2.21 -11.77 -9.84
N HIS A 97 -1.98 -12.78 -10.68
CA HIS A 97 -1.98 -14.19 -10.29
C HIS A 97 -1.14 -15.03 -11.25
N GLY A 98 -0.64 -16.17 -10.79
CA GLY A 98 0.14 -17.09 -11.60
C GLY A 98 1.62 -16.71 -11.67
N THR A 99 2.38 -17.41 -12.51
CA THR A 99 3.85 -17.27 -12.60
C THR A 99 4.28 -16.74 -13.95
N ASP A 100 5.32 -15.90 -13.96
CA ASP A 100 5.96 -15.37 -15.16
C ASP A 100 5.00 -14.60 -16.09
N THR A 101 3.99 -13.94 -15.51
CA THR A 101 2.97 -13.22 -16.27
C THR A 101 3.41 -11.81 -16.63
N THR A 102 3.07 -11.34 -17.83
CA THR A 102 3.24 -9.93 -18.21
C THR A 102 1.89 -9.22 -18.15
N ILE A 103 1.79 -8.21 -17.31
CA ILE A 103 0.59 -7.39 -17.17
C ILE A 103 0.84 -6.01 -17.78
N VAL A 104 -0.05 -5.59 -18.67
CA VAL A 104 -0.03 -4.27 -19.29
C VAL A 104 -0.69 -3.27 -18.35
N LEU A 105 0.10 -2.35 -17.77
CA LEU A 105 -0.42 -1.27 -16.92
C LEU A 105 -1.07 -0.20 -17.79
N PHE A 106 -0.43 0.21 -18.88
CA PHE A 106 -1.00 1.11 -19.89
C PHE A 106 -0.51 0.74 -21.29
N SER A 107 -1.44 0.58 -22.22
CA SER A 107 -1.14 0.32 -23.62
C SER A 107 -0.99 1.62 -24.44
N ALA A 108 -0.33 1.53 -25.59
CA ALA A 108 -0.22 2.63 -26.56
C ALA A 108 -1.59 3.19 -26.99
N GLY A 109 -2.61 2.33 -27.11
CA GLY A 109 -3.97 2.76 -27.43
C GLY A 109 -4.60 3.62 -26.33
N GLU A 110 -4.37 3.26 -25.07
CA GLU A 110 -4.91 3.98 -23.91
C GLU A 110 -4.22 5.33 -23.72
N LEU A 111 -2.88 5.38 -23.77
CA LEU A 111 -2.16 6.65 -23.66
C LEU A 111 -2.46 7.58 -24.83
N LYS A 112 -2.60 7.04 -26.05
CA LYS A 112 -3.04 7.82 -27.21
C LYS A 112 -4.47 8.35 -27.05
N THR A 113 -5.38 7.56 -26.47
CA THR A 113 -6.76 8.02 -26.21
C THR A 113 -6.78 9.13 -25.16
N ARG A 114 -5.98 8.99 -24.10
CA ARG A 114 -5.90 9.96 -23.00
C ARG A 114 -5.22 11.27 -23.41
N PHE A 115 -4.08 11.20 -24.09
CA PHE A 115 -3.23 12.36 -24.35
C PHE A 115 -3.05 12.71 -25.83
N GLY A 116 -3.51 11.90 -26.78
CA GLY A 116 -3.14 12.05 -28.21
C GLY A 116 -3.57 13.35 -28.90
N LYS A 117 -4.54 14.08 -28.34
CA LYS A 117 -4.89 15.44 -28.79
C LYS A 117 -3.91 16.50 -28.26
N ASP A 118 -3.36 16.28 -27.07
CA ASP A 118 -2.31 17.11 -26.47
C ASP A 118 -0.93 16.50 -26.78
N ARG A 119 -0.33 16.96 -27.88
CA ARG A 119 0.99 16.48 -28.33
C ARG A 119 2.10 16.71 -27.30
N LYS A 120 1.95 17.68 -26.40
CA LYS A 120 2.92 17.93 -25.33
C LYS A 120 2.77 16.87 -24.25
N ALA A 121 1.55 16.62 -23.77
CA ALA A 121 1.28 15.58 -22.79
C ALA A 121 1.63 14.18 -23.32
N ALA A 122 1.30 13.87 -24.59
CA ALA A 122 1.61 12.59 -25.21
C ALA A 122 3.11 12.28 -25.36
N LYS A 123 3.99 13.28 -25.19
CA LYS A 123 5.45 13.11 -25.22
C LYS A 123 6.10 13.35 -23.85
N ALA A 124 5.30 13.70 -22.85
CA ALA A 124 5.81 14.01 -21.53
C ALA A 124 6.19 12.72 -20.79
N PRO A 125 7.13 12.79 -19.83
CA PRO A 125 7.32 11.72 -18.87
C PRO A 125 6.10 11.52 -17.98
N HIS A 126 5.71 10.27 -17.79
CA HIS A 126 4.58 9.85 -16.98
C HIS A 126 5.04 9.14 -15.70
N LEU A 127 4.30 9.34 -14.61
CA LEU A 127 4.48 8.64 -13.34
C LEU A 127 3.34 7.63 -13.14
N VAL A 128 3.69 6.38 -12.86
CA VAL A 128 2.74 5.35 -12.45
C VAL A 128 2.97 4.98 -10.99
N ILE A 129 1.87 5.00 -10.22
CA ILE A 129 1.83 4.47 -8.85
C ILE A 129 1.04 3.17 -8.89
N LEU A 130 1.64 2.09 -8.40
CA LEU A 130 1.01 0.78 -8.25
C LEU A 130 0.98 0.42 -6.76
N GLN A 131 -0.20 0.32 -6.16
CA GLN A 131 -0.38 0.02 -4.74
C GLN A 131 -1.12 -1.29 -4.55
N LYS A 132 -0.58 -2.18 -3.70
CA LYS A 132 -1.23 -3.42 -3.29
C LYS A 132 -2.44 -3.12 -2.42
N ARG A 133 -3.61 -3.58 -2.84
CA ARG A 133 -4.89 -3.40 -2.14
C ARG A 133 -5.08 -4.45 -1.04
N THR A 134 -4.73 -5.68 -1.36
CA THR A 134 -4.98 -6.87 -0.55
C THR A 134 -3.89 -7.13 0.47
N GLU A 135 -4.22 -7.82 1.56
CA GLU A 135 -3.25 -8.28 2.56
C GLU A 135 -2.44 -9.50 2.13
N GLY A 136 -1.46 -9.91 2.94
CA GLY A 136 -0.51 -10.96 2.59
C GLY A 136 -1.11 -12.37 2.60
N GLU A 137 -2.27 -12.56 3.24
CA GLU A 137 -3.10 -13.76 3.05
C GLU A 137 -3.39 -14.03 1.57
N GLN A 138 -3.39 -12.99 0.71
CA GLN A 138 -3.66 -13.10 -0.72
C GLN A 138 -2.42 -13.34 -1.58
N GLY A 139 -1.27 -13.64 -0.98
CA GLY A 139 -0.08 -14.14 -1.65
C GLY A 139 1.08 -13.14 -1.71
N ILE A 140 2.26 -13.66 -2.02
CA ILE A 140 3.48 -12.90 -2.29
C ILE A 140 3.52 -12.55 -3.77
N THR A 141 3.65 -11.27 -4.06
CA THR A 141 3.93 -10.78 -5.41
C THR A 141 5.43 -10.62 -5.59
N THR A 142 5.96 -11.11 -6.71
CA THR A 142 7.36 -10.97 -7.13
C THR A 142 7.40 -10.31 -8.50
N ILE A 143 7.92 -9.10 -8.57
CA ILE A 143 8.13 -8.39 -9.84
C ILE A 143 9.56 -8.65 -10.31
N SER A 144 9.71 -9.05 -11.56
CA SER A 144 11.04 -9.32 -12.15
C SER A 144 11.56 -8.13 -12.96
N GLU A 145 10.69 -7.49 -13.74
CA GLU A 145 11.09 -6.38 -14.62
C GLU A 145 9.93 -5.49 -15.03
N PHE A 146 10.26 -4.25 -15.40
CA PHE A 146 9.37 -3.29 -16.04
C PHE A 146 9.77 -3.13 -17.50
N ILE A 147 8.76 -2.94 -18.37
CA ILE A 147 8.90 -2.92 -19.82
C ILE A 147 8.18 -1.68 -20.36
N THR A 148 8.85 -0.91 -21.23
CA THR A 148 8.27 0.24 -21.95
C THR A 148 8.81 0.30 -23.38
N ASP A 149 8.16 1.06 -24.27
CA ASP A 149 8.61 1.34 -25.64
C ASP A 149 9.45 2.64 -25.74
N GLY A 150 9.87 3.19 -24.61
CA GLY A 150 10.75 4.36 -24.53
C GLY A 150 11.74 4.27 -23.37
N ASP A 151 11.87 5.33 -22.58
CA ASP A 151 12.89 5.43 -21.54
C ASP A 151 12.32 5.37 -20.12
N PHE A 152 13.03 4.71 -19.21
CA PHE A 152 12.77 4.81 -17.77
C PHE A 152 13.55 5.96 -17.15
N LEU A 153 12.86 6.75 -16.34
CA LEU A 153 13.42 7.89 -15.61
C LEU A 153 13.39 7.62 -14.11
N GLN A 154 14.14 8.42 -13.35
CA GLN A 154 14.12 8.35 -11.90
C GLN A 154 12.71 8.69 -11.37
N ALA A 155 12.11 7.77 -10.61
CA ALA A 155 10.89 8.05 -9.87
C ALA A 155 11.17 8.90 -8.63
N ASP A 156 10.14 9.60 -8.16
CA ASP A 156 10.23 10.45 -6.98
C ASP A 156 10.60 9.62 -5.73
N ALA A 157 11.57 10.11 -4.96
CA ALA A 157 12.02 9.48 -3.72
C ALA A 157 10.86 9.28 -2.71
N PRO A 158 11.06 8.45 -1.68
CA PRO A 158 10.16 8.43 -0.53
C PRO A 158 9.96 9.83 0.04
N LYS A 159 8.76 10.12 0.52
CA LYS A 159 8.45 11.38 1.20
C LYS A 159 9.24 11.48 2.50
N GLU A 160 9.50 12.72 2.92
CA GLU A 160 10.18 13.01 4.18
C GLU A 160 9.43 12.46 5.40
N ARG A 161 8.09 12.51 5.34
CA ARG A 161 7.22 11.98 6.40
C ARG A 161 6.83 10.55 6.06
N ILE A 162 7.02 9.65 7.01
CA ILE A 162 6.61 8.24 6.90
C ILE A 162 5.90 7.85 8.19
N ILE A 163 4.76 7.15 8.09
CA ILE A 163 4.06 6.56 9.23
C ILE A 163 4.10 5.03 9.11
N GLU A 164 4.52 4.34 10.17
CA GLU A 164 4.34 2.88 10.25
C GLU A 164 3.01 2.57 10.95
N TYR A 165 2.22 1.67 10.39
CA TYR A 165 1.01 1.14 11.01
C TYR A 165 1.18 -0.34 11.32
N VAL A 166 0.89 -0.72 12.56
CA VAL A 166 0.84 -2.12 12.99
C VAL A 166 -0.60 -2.43 13.40
N GLY A 167 -1.25 -3.37 12.72
CA GLY A 167 -2.70 -3.52 12.88
C GLY A 167 -3.28 -4.85 12.46
N ASP A 168 -4.61 -4.89 12.44
CA ASP A 168 -5.41 -6.04 12.01
C ASP A 168 -6.22 -5.69 10.74
N SER A 169 -7.39 -6.31 10.57
CA SER A 169 -8.29 -6.14 9.43
C SER A 169 -8.73 -4.70 9.19
N TYR A 170 -8.81 -3.87 10.24
CA TYR A 170 -9.10 -2.44 10.10
C TYR A 170 -7.99 -1.70 9.37
N THR A 171 -6.76 -2.17 9.53
CA THR A 171 -5.57 -1.57 8.90
C THR A 171 -5.33 -2.18 7.52
N CYS A 172 -5.73 -3.44 7.29
CA CYS A 172 -5.70 -4.07 5.96
C CYS A 172 -6.69 -3.45 4.96
N GLY A 173 -7.82 -2.93 5.45
CA GLY A 173 -8.92 -2.44 4.60
C GLY A 173 -9.96 -3.51 4.32
N TYR A 174 -10.15 -4.44 5.25
CA TYR A 174 -11.11 -5.53 5.13
C TYR A 174 -12.52 -4.99 4.89
N GLY A 175 -13.09 -5.31 3.72
CA GLY A 175 -14.48 -4.97 3.40
C GLY A 175 -14.75 -3.49 3.17
N THR A 176 -13.72 -2.65 2.97
CA THR A 176 -13.85 -1.19 2.82
C THR A 176 -14.75 -0.76 1.68
N GLU A 177 -14.80 -1.54 0.60
CA GLU A 177 -15.62 -1.27 -0.60
C GLU A 177 -16.92 -2.10 -0.63
N SER A 178 -17.13 -2.96 0.36
CA SER A 178 -18.34 -3.76 0.45
C SER A 178 -19.46 -2.99 1.15
N PRO A 179 -20.74 -3.20 0.78
CA PRO A 179 -21.86 -2.81 1.62
C PRO A 179 -21.93 -3.69 2.87
N ASN A 180 -22.55 -3.17 3.93
CA ASN A 180 -22.73 -3.87 5.22
C ASN A 180 -23.48 -5.23 5.11
N THR A 181 -24.23 -5.43 4.03
CA THR A 181 -24.99 -6.66 3.80
C THR A 181 -24.15 -7.82 3.23
N GLU A 182 -22.89 -7.58 2.89
CA GLU A 182 -22.05 -8.55 2.19
C GLU A 182 -21.00 -9.20 3.09
N ARG A 183 -20.54 -10.38 2.64
CA ARG A 183 -19.35 -11.05 3.16
C ARG A 183 -18.11 -10.56 2.43
N PHE A 184 -16.98 -10.64 3.11
CA PHE A 184 -15.68 -10.27 2.58
C PHE A 184 -15.32 -11.03 1.30
N ARG A 185 -14.67 -10.29 0.41
CA ARG A 185 -14.02 -10.80 -0.79
C ARG A 185 -12.69 -10.05 -0.96
N PRO A 186 -11.60 -10.72 -1.36
CA PRO A 186 -10.31 -10.03 -1.60
C PRO A 186 -10.41 -8.85 -2.56
N GLU A 187 -11.33 -8.89 -3.53
CA GLU A 187 -11.60 -7.80 -4.48
C GLU A 187 -12.05 -6.50 -3.79
N THR A 188 -12.80 -6.61 -2.68
CA THR A 188 -13.39 -5.47 -1.97
C THR A 188 -12.54 -4.99 -0.80
N GLU A 189 -11.41 -5.66 -0.54
CA GLU A 189 -10.35 -5.15 0.32
C GLU A 189 -9.60 -4.04 -0.42
N ASN A 190 -9.52 -2.86 0.19
CA ASN A 190 -8.76 -1.73 -0.35
C ASN A 190 -8.07 -0.95 0.76
N GLN A 191 -6.79 -1.25 0.98
CA GLN A 191 -5.95 -0.49 1.92
C GLN A 191 -5.98 1.02 1.67
N ASN A 192 -6.18 1.46 0.42
CA ASN A 192 -6.23 2.88 0.08
C ASN A 192 -7.37 3.65 0.76
N LEU A 193 -8.44 2.94 1.15
CA LEU A 193 -9.64 3.49 1.77
C LEU A 193 -9.65 3.30 3.30
N THR A 194 -8.49 3.04 3.90
CA THR A 194 -8.34 2.91 5.34
C THR A 194 -8.06 4.26 6.01
N TYR A 195 -8.28 4.28 7.33
CA TYR A 195 -7.90 5.41 8.19
C TYR A 195 -6.38 5.70 8.08
N ALA A 196 -5.56 4.64 7.99
CA ALA A 196 -4.11 4.72 7.90
C ALA A 196 -3.68 5.52 6.65
N CYS A 197 -4.27 5.17 5.50
CA CYS A 197 -4.09 5.91 4.26
C CYS A 197 -4.55 7.38 4.37
N ALA A 198 -5.73 7.62 4.94
CA ALA A 198 -6.28 8.97 5.06
C ALA A 198 -5.40 9.87 5.95
N VAL A 199 -4.90 9.35 7.07
CA VAL A 199 -3.95 10.04 7.95
C VAL A 199 -2.63 10.32 7.21
N ALA A 200 -2.09 9.33 6.48
CA ALA A 200 -0.86 9.51 5.70
C ALA A 200 -1.03 10.59 4.63
N ARG A 201 -2.13 10.58 3.89
CA ARG A 201 -2.46 11.61 2.88
C ARG A 201 -2.59 13.00 3.49
N TYR A 202 -3.27 13.12 4.63
CA TYR A 202 -3.45 14.40 5.32
C TYR A 202 -2.10 15.08 5.62
N PHE A 203 -1.13 14.32 6.11
CA PHE A 203 0.20 14.83 6.45
C PHE A 203 1.19 14.86 5.28
N ASN A 204 0.77 14.51 4.07
CA ASN A 204 1.64 14.25 2.93
C ASN A 204 2.79 13.29 3.30
N ALA A 205 2.44 12.20 3.96
CA ALA A 205 3.35 11.14 4.36
C ALA A 205 3.24 9.93 3.42
N ASP A 206 4.32 9.17 3.33
CA ASP A 206 4.30 7.78 2.89
C ASP A 206 3.95 6.87 4.09
N GLN A 207 3.67 5.59 3.84
CA GLN A 207 3.30 4.66 4.92
C GLN A 207 3.93 3.28 4.75
N ILE A 208 4.22 2.64 5.88
CA ILE A 208 4.59 1.22 5.96
C ILE A 208 3.48 0.53 6.75
N VAL A 209 2.86 -0.50 6.18
CA VAL A 209 1.73 -1.19 6.84
C VAL A 209 2.10 -2.63 7.13
N VAL A 210 2.00 -3.00 8.40
CA VAL A 210 2.29 -4.35 8.92
C VAL A 210 1.02 -4.82 9.62
N ALA A 211 0.10 -5.39 8.84
CA ALA A 211 -1.22 -5.76 9.32
C ALA A 211 -1.69 -7.07 8.71
N HIS A 212 -2.51 -7.80 9.47
CA HIS A 212 -3.12 -9.05 9.03
C HIS A 212 -4.48 -9.26 9.71
N SER A 213 -5.50 -9.57 8.92
CA SER A 213 -6.88 -9.70 9.36
C SER A 213 -7.06 -10.82 10.38
N GLY A 214 -7.76 -10.51 11.47
CA GLY A 214 -8.00 -11.47 12.54
C GLY A 214 -6.82 -11.70 13.48
N MET A 215 -5.70 -10.98 13.33
CA MET A 215 -4.57 -11.12 14.26
C MET A 215 -4.70 -10.23 15.49
N GLY A 216 -4.23 -10.73 16.63
CA GLY A 216 -4.19 -10.01 17.91
C GLY A 216 -2.79 -9.91 18.51
N ILE A 217 -2.73 -9.49 19.78
CA ILE A 217 -1.51 -9.36 20.59
C ILE A 217 -1.15 -10.69 21.27
N VAL A 218 -2.14 -11.44 21.72
CA VAL A 218 -1.98 -12.74 22.40
C VAL A 218 -2.85 -13.80 21.76
N ARG A 219 -4.01 -13.40 21.22
CA ARG A 219 -4.97 -14.32 20.63
C ARG A 219 -5.51 -13.75 19.33
N ASN A 220 -5.61 -14.62 18.34
CA ASN A 220 -6.26 -14.30 17.09
C ASN A 220 -7.76 -14.54 17.15
N TYR A 221 -8.48 -14.04 16.16
CA TYR A 221 -9.92 -14.16 16.05
C TYR A 221 -10.36 -15.62 16.19
N ASN A 222 -11.30 -15.87 17.10
CA ASN A 222 -11.84 -17.22 17.37
C ASN A 222 -10.78 -18.30 17.64
N SER A 223 -9.61 -17.91 18.19
CA SER A 223 -8.46 -18.81 18.44
C SER A 223 -7.96 -19.54 17.19
N LYS A 224 -8.16 -18.98 15.99
CA LYS A 224 -7.81 -19.63 14.70
C LYS A 224 -6.30 -19.94 14.57
N PHE A 225 -5.45 -19.12 15.17
CA PHE A 225 -4.02 -19.41 15.31
C PHE A 225 -3.62 -19.16 16.75
N THR A 226 -3.03 -20.16 17.41
CA THR A 226 -2.81 -20.15 18.86
C THR A 226 -1.43 -19.65 19.27
N ASP A 227 -0.43 -19.75 18.38
CA ASP A 227 0.98 -19.55 18.75
C ASP A 227 1.71 -18.51 17.88
N TYR A 228 0.99 -17.77 17.03
CA TYR A 228 1.57 -16.76 16.16
C TYR A 228 0.66 -15.54 16.06
N CYS A 229 1.06 -14.46 16.72
CA CYS A 229 0.30 -13.21 16.83
C CYS A 229 1.10 -12.05 16.22
N MET A 230 0.53 -10.84 16.25
CA MET A 230 1.19 -9.66 15.67
C MET A 230 2.59 -9.37 16.25
N PRO A 231 2.89 -9.56 17.55
CA PRO A 231 4.25 -9.36 18.05
C PRO A 231 5.30 -10.26 17.37
N GLU A 232 4.95 -11.50 17.01
CA GLU A 232 5.85 -12.39 16.27
C GLU A 232 5.86 -12.08 14.78
N ARG A 233 4.70 -11.71 14.23
CA ARG A 233 4.51 -11.41 12.81
C ARG A 233 5.15 -10.08 12.39
N TYR A 234 5.20 -9.10 13.30
CA TYR A 234 5.87 -7.82 13.09
C TYR A 234 7.36 -7.96 12.79
N LEU A 235 7.98 -9.10 13.12
CA LEU A 235 9.40 -9.36 12.87
C LEU A 235 9.72 -9.74 11.42
N GLN A 236 8.72 -9.93 10.56
CA GLN A 236 8.92 -10.57 9.27
C GLN A 236 8.95 -9.60 8.09
N THR A 237 9.74 -9.93 7.08
CA THR A 237 9.75 -9.24 5.79
C THR A 237 8.45 -9.48 5.03
N PHE A 238 7.87 -10.67 5.18
CA PHE A 238 6.60 -11.07 4.58
C PHE A 238 5.56 -11.39 5.65
N ASP A 239 4.31 -11.08 5.37
CA ASP A 239 3.17 -11.49 6.18
C ASP A 239 3.04 -13.02 6.21
N SER A 240 3.11 -13.65 5.04
CA SER A 240 2.86 -15.08 4.86
C SER A 240 4.06 -15.98 5.24
N ASP A 241 5.26 -15.42 5.38
CA ASP A 241 6.48 -16.15 5.73
C ASP A 241 6.99 -15.75 7.12
N LYS A 242 7.08 -16.73 8.02
CA LYS A 242 7.52 -16.53 9.41
C LYS A 242 9.03 -16.66 9.62
N ASP A 243 9.76 -17.08 8.60
CA ASP A 243 11.18 -17.43 8.69
C ASP A 243 12.10 -16.37 8.07
N VAL A 244 11.55 -15.45 7.27
CA VAL A 244 12.30 -14.32 6.69
C VAL A 244 12.12 -13.06 7.54
N LYS A 245 13.16 -12.73 8.32
CA LYS A 245 13.16 -11.56 9.21
C LYS A 245 13.33 -10.24 8.48
N TRP A 246 12.58 -9.24 8.92
CA TRP A 246 12.73 -7.86 8.47
C TRP A 246 13.91 -7.20 9.17
N ASP A 247 14.80 -6.58 8.40
CA ASP A 247 15.90 -5.76 8.91
C ASP A 247 15.57 -4.27 8.74
N ALA A 248 14.87 -3.71 9.74
CA ALA A 248 14.50 -2.30 9.75
C ALA A 248 15.73 -1.37 9.83
N LYS A 249 16.85 -1.84 10.37
CA LYS A 249 18.06 -1.02 10.56
C LYS A 249 18.72 -0.74 9.22
N SER A 250 18.80 -1.75 8.36
CA SER A 250 19.34 -1.63 6.99
C SER A 250 18.38 -0.97 6.00
N CYS A 251 17.07 -0.92 6.30
CA CYS A 251 16.10 -0.24 5.45
C CYS A 251 16.28 1.29 5.49
N GLY A 252 16.25 1.93 4.32
CA GLY A 252 16.33 3.40 4.18
C GLY A 252 15.03 4.14 4.55
N LEU A 253 13.90 3.44 4.66
CA LEU A 253 12.63 4.03 5.08
C LEU A 253 12.61 4.15 6.60
N LYS A 254 12.57 5.38 7.13
CA LYS A 254 12.55 5.67 8.56
C LYS A 254 11.23 6.36 8.95
N PRO A 255 10.27 5.62 9.54
CA PRO A 255 9.04 6.19 10.07
C PRO A 255 9.33 7.29 11.10
N GLY A 256 8.54 8.37 11.06
CA GLY A 256 8.54 9.39 12.10
C GLY A 256 7.66 9.05 13.30
N ILE A 257 6.77 8.06 13.16
CA ILE A 257 5.88 7.54 14.19
C ILE A 257 5.40 6.13 13.81
N THR A 258 5.18 5.28 14.82
CA THR A 258 4.46 4.01 14.66
C THR A 258 3.10 4.09 15.34
N VAL A 259 2.04 3.73 14.63
CA VAL A 259 0.67 3.66 15.14
C VAL A 259 0.29 2.18 15.28
N ILE A 260 -0.05 1.76 16.51
CA ILE A 260 -0.50 0.40 16.78
C ILE A 260 -2.02 0.43 16.93
N TYR A 261 -2.74 -0.28 16.05
CA TYR A 261 -4.19 -0.43 16.14
C TYR A 261 -4.57 -1.90 16.23
N LEU A 262 -4.46 -2.44 17.44
CA LEU A 262 -4.62 -3.86 17.77
C LEU A 262 -5.39 -4.03 19.08
N GLY A 263 -6.05 -5.18 19.21
CA GLY A 263 -6.80 -5.59 20.40
C GLY A 263 -8.15 -6.19 20.07
N THR A 264 -8.77 -5.81 18.93
CA THR A 264 -10.12 -6.26 18.54
C THR A 264 -10.25 -7.78 18.58
N ASN A 265 -9.26 -8.49 18.01
CA ASN A 265 -9.30 -9.94 17.90
C ASN A 265 -9.06 -10.67 19.23
N ASP A 266 -8.26 -10.07 20.11
CA ASP A 266 -8.04 -10.52 21.49
C ASP A 266 -9.30 -10.45 22.35
N PHE A 267 -10.30 -9.64 21.98
CA PHE A 267 -11.58 -9.51 22.69
C PHE A 267 -12.78 -10.03 21.88
N SER A 268 -12.53 -10.59 20.70
CA SER A 268 -13.56 -11.16 19.85
C SER A 268 -14.29 -12.36 20.49
N ARG A 269 -15.54 -12.59 20.06
CA ARG A 269 -16.36 -13.77 20.42
C ARG A 269 -16.62 -13.94 21.94
N GLY A 270 -16.61 -12.84 22.69
CA GLY A 270 -16.87 -12.86 24.14
C GLY A 270 -15.75 -13.52 24.95
N MET A 271 -14.55 -13.61 24.38
CA MET A 271 -13.37 -14.16 25.02
C MET A 271 -12.34 -13.07 25.26
N GLN A 272 -11.62 -13.12 26.38
CA GLN A 272 -10.49 -12.24 26.69
C GLN A 272 -9.22 -13.04 27.06
N PRO A 273 -8.01 -12.53 26.77
CA PRO A 273 -6.78 -13.10 27.31
C PRO A 273 -6.63 -12.73 28.78
N SER A 274 -5.67 -13.36 29.46
CA SER A 274 -5.20 -12.83 30.74
C SER A 274 -4.52 -11.48 30.53
N GLU A 275 -4.82 -10.49 31.38
CA GLU A 275 -4.20 -9.16 31.36
C GLU A 275 -2.66 -9.24 31.34
N ARG A 276 -2.08 -10.07 32.22
CA ARG A 276 -0.63 -10.27 32.33
C ARG A 276 0.02 -10.66 30.99
N MET A 277 -0.59 -11.59 30.25
CA MET A 277 -0.08 -12.03 28.95
C MET A 277 -0.23 -10.92 27.90
N PHE A 278 -1.36 -10.23 27.92
CA PHE A 278 -1.64 -9.12 27.00
C PHE A 278 -0.63 -8.00 27.16
N VAL A 279 -0.48 -7.48 28.39
CA VAL A 279 0.49 -6.42 28.71
C VAL A 279 1.90 -6.85 28.32
N ARG A 280 2.32 -8.07 28.67
CA ARG A 280 3.66 -8.57 28.34
C ARG A 280 3.93 -8.61 26.83
N ASN A 281 3.00 -9.11 26.04
CA ASN A 281 3.17 -9.21 24.58
C ASN A 281 3.04 -7.85 23.88
N TYR A 282 2.20 -6.95 24.40
CA TYR A 282 2.13 -5.57 23.93
C TYR A 282 3.47 -4.85 24.18
N HIS A 283 4.06 -5.02 25.36
CA HIS A 283 5.40 -4.51 25.68
C HIS A 283 6.48 -5.10 24.77
N LYS A 284 6.39 -6.39 24.41
CA LYS A 284 7.31 -7.03 23.46
C LYS A 284 7.26 -6.32 22.10
N LEU A 285 6.06 -6.07 21.57
CA LEU A 285 5.88 -5.36 20.30
C LEU A 285 6.44 -3.93 20.37
N MET A 286 6.13 -3.17 21.43
CA MET A 286 6.64 -1.80 21.57
C MET A 286 8.16 -1.75 21.69
N ARG A 287 8.78 -2.69 22.43
CA ARG A 287 10.24 -2.78 22.50
C ARG A 287 10.87 -3.07 21.15
N GLU A 288 10.30 -3.97 20.37
CA GLU A 288 10.80 -4.24 19.01
C GLU A 288 10.75 -3.00 18.12
N ILE A 289 9.67 -2.22 18.21
CA ILE A 289 9.55 -0.94 17.48
C ILE A 289 10.66 0.04 17.94
N LYS A 290 10.95 0.10 19.24
CA LYS A 290 12.06 0.92 19.79
C LYS A 290 13.43 0.41 19.33
N ASP A 291 13.62 -0.90 19.23
CA ASP A 291 14.88 -1.49 18.77
C ASP A 291 15.12 -1.21 17.28
N ASN A 292 14.04 -1.09 16.49
CA ASN A 292 14.09 -0.75 15.07
C ASN A 292 14.37 0.74 14.80
N TYR A 293 13.76 1.65 15.57
CA TYR A 293 13.74 3.08 15.25
C TYR A 293 14.33 4.00 16.33
N GLY A 294 14.69 3.47 17.50
CA GLY A 294 15.34 4.16 18.60
C GLY A 294 14.40 4.47 19.78
N GLU A 295 15.01 4.66 20.96
CA GLU A 295 14.31 4.86 22.24
C GLU A 295 13.32 6.04 22.24
N SER A 296 13.64 7.12 21.51
CA SER A 296 12.78 8.32 21.40
C SER A 296 11.67 8.21 20.35
N HIS A 297 11.63 7.15 19.53
CA HIS A 297 10.66 7.00 18.44
C HIS A 297 9.21 7.02 18.96
N PRO A 298 8.31 7.89 18.49
CA PRO A 298 6.96 7.95 19.03
C PRO A 298 6.14 6.70 18.64
N ILE A 299 5.40 6.19 19.62
CA ILE A 299 4.43 5.11 19.43
C ILE A 299 3.05 5.62 19.86
N LEU A 300 2.06 5.56 18.99
CA LEU A 300 0.66 5.85 19.31
C LEU A 300 -0.14 4.56 19.34
N CYS A 301 -0.59 4.17 20.52
CA CYS A 301 -1.45 3.00 20.73
C CYS A 301 -2.92 3.42 20.62
N MET A 302 -3.62 2.86 19.65
CA MET A 302 -5.05 3.08 19.42
C MET A 302 -5.87 1.96 20.07
N VAL A 303 -6.84 2.33 20.90
CA VAL A 303 -7.84 1.39 21.44
C VAL A 303 -9.04 1.33 20.48
N PRO A 304 -9.39 0.14 19.95
CA PRO A 304 -10.58 -0.03 19.11
C PRO A 304 -11.87 0.34 19.82
N LYS A 305 -12.90 0.60 19.01
CA LYS A 305 -14.25 0.95 19.45
C LYS A 305 -14.71 0.05 20.61
N HIS A 306 -15.16 0.69 21.69
CA HIS A 306 -14.98 0.24 23.05
C HIS A 306 -15.62 -1.12 23.43
N ASP A 307 -14.74 -2.01 23.89
CA ASP A 307 -14.95 -2.88 25.04
C ASP A 307 -14.17 -2.25 26.22
N TYR A 308 -14.81 -2.05 27.39
CA TYR A 308 -14.16 -1.44 28.57
C TYR A 308 -12.92 -2.22 29.03
N LEU A 309 -12.95 -3.54 28.95
CA LEU A 309 -11.83 -4.38 29.41
C LEU A 309 -10.62 -4.26 28.47
N MET A 310 -10.88 -4.17 27.16
CA MET A 310 -9.84 -3.93 26.16
C MET A 310 -9.14 -2.58 26.37
N PHE A 311 -9.91 -1.53 26.68
CA PHE A 311 -9.35 -0.23 27.03
C PHE A 311 -8.44 -0.32 28.25
N GLU A 312 -8.91 -0.95 29.34
CA GLU A 312 -8.11 -1.08 30.56
C GLU A 312 -6.80 -1.83 30.31
N TYR A 313 -6.82 -2.88 29.49
CA TYR A 313 -5.61 -3.65 29.18
C TYR A 313 -4.60 -2.85 28.35
N ILE A 314 -5.05 -2.11 27.33
CA ILE A 314 -4.14 -1.29 26.50
C ILE A 314 -3.65 -0.08 27.30
N ARG A 315 -4.53 0.58 28.07
CA ARG A 315 -4.15 1.66 29.00
C ARG A 315 -3.07 1.19 29.96
N LYS A 316 -3.28 0.05 30.63
CA LYS A 316 -2.29 -0.55 31.52
C LYS A 316 -0.99 -0.91 30.80
N ALA A 317 -1.07 -1.44 29.58
CA ALA A 317 0.12 -1.72 28.79
C ALA A 317 0.93 -0.46 28.49
N VAL A 318 0.28 0.66 28.17
CA VAL A 318 0.93 1.96 27.93
C VAL A 318 1.50 2.53 29.24
N ASP A 319 0.70 2.58 30.30
CA ASP A 319 1.10 3.18 31.60
C ASP A 319 2.30 2.43 32.23
N ASP A 320 2.30 1.09 32.15
CA ASP A 320 3.30 0.24 32.83
C ASP A 320 4.51 -0.11 31.93
N CYS A 321 4.62 0.42 30.71
CA CYS A 321 5.67 -0.03 29.77
C CYS A 321 7.09 0.39 30.13
N GLY A 322 7.24 1.49 30.87
CA GLY A 322 8.55 2.09 31.18
C GLY A 322 9.30 2.64 29.96
N LEU A 323 8.68 2.68 28.77
CA LEU A 323 9.24 3.21 27.54
C LEU A 323 8.92 4.70 27.39
N LYS A 324 9.81 5.46 26.74
CA LYS A 324 9.59 6.89 26.47
C LYS A 324 8.67 7.09 25.27
N ASN A 325 7.99 8.24 25.19
CA ASN A 325 7.26 8.67 23.99
C ASN A 325 6.20 7.66 23.49
N VAL A 326 5.50 7.01 24.42
CA VAL A 326 4.36 6.11 24.12
C VAL A 326 3.08 6.83 24.51
N HIS A 327 2.11 6.84 23.60
CA HIS A 327 0.87 7.59 23.71
C HIS A 327 -0.33 6.67 23.52
N LEU A 328 -1.49 7.12 24.01
CA LEU A 328 -2.74 6.39 23.92
C LEU A 328 -3.82 7.28 23.30
N VAL A 329 -4.61 6.72 22.39
CA VAL A 329 -5.90 7.30 21.97
C VAL A 329 -6.95 6.20 22.01
N ALA A 330 -8.15 6.52 22.50
CA ALA A 330 -9.26 5.59 22.55
C ALA A 330 -10.40 6.05 21.64
N LEU A 331 -10.93 5.12 20.84
CA LEU A 331 -12.09 5.36 20.00
C LEU A 331 -13.36 4.97 20.77
N THR A 332 -14.29 5.92 20.89
CA THR A 332 -15.58 5.68 21.53
C THR A 332 -16.59 5.10 20.55
N ASP A 333 -17.68 4.55 21.09
CA ASP A 333 -18.76 4.00 20.26
C ASP A 333 -19.41 5.02 19.32
N SER A 334 -19.26 6.30 19.64
CA SER A 334 -19.82 7.42 18.89
C SER A 334 -18.96 7.85 17.71
N VAL A 335 -17.74 7.32 17.53
CA VAL A 335 -16.86 7.69 16.41
C VAL A 335 -17.51 7.36 15.06
N HIS A 336 -18.13 6.20 14.93
CA HIS A 336 -18.88 5.80 13.75
C HIS A 336 -20.04 4.86 14.13
N ASN A 337 -21.11 4.86 13.32
CA ASN A 337 -22.30 4.05 13.58
C ASN A 337 -22.15 2.63 13.00
N ASN A 338 -23.01 1.70 13.41
CA ASN A 338 -22.97 0.29 12.97
C ASN A 338 -23.91 0.00 11.79
N VAL A 339 -24.33 1.04 11.04
CA VAL A 339 -25.31 0.94 9.96
C VAL A 339 -24.71 1.46 8.65
N GLU A 340 -24.53 2.77 8.56
CA GLU A 340 -24.07 3.50 7.36
C GLU A 340 -22.55 3.53 7.23
N ASP A 341 -21.83 3.42 8.35
CA ASP A 341 -20.36 3.46 8.36
C ASP A 341 -19.71 2.07 8.26
N MET A 342 -20.50 1.03 7.98
CA MET A 342 -20.04 -0.36 7.96
C MET A 342 -19.99 -0.93 6.54
N GLY A 343 -18.98 -1.73 6.28
CA GLY A 343 -18.81 -2.61 5.15
C GLY A 343 -18.90 -4.08 5.57
N ALA A 344 -18.19 -4.97 4.87
CA ALA A 344 -18.38 -6.41 5.05
C ALA A 344 -18.09 -6.90 6.48
N ASP A 345 -18.89 -7.87 6.93
CA ASP A 345 -18.70 -8.60 8.19
C ASP A 345 -18.51 -7.71 9.44
N GLY A 346 -19.15 -6.55 9.47
CA GLY A 346 -19.06 -5.62 10.60
C GLY A 346 -17.72 -4.89 10.70
N HIS A 347 -16.99 -4.75 9.59
CA HIS A 347 -15.84 -3.83 9.49
C HIS A 347 -16.29 -2.46 8.98
N PRO A 348 -15.54 -1.37 9.25
CA PRO A 348 -15.88 -0.06 8.71
C PRO A 348 -15.79 -0.03 7.18
N ASN A 349 -16.71 0.68 6.53
CA ASN A 349 -16.51 1.09 5.15
C ASN A 349 -15.65 2.37 5.11
N TYR A 350 -15.42 2.91 3.92
CA TYR A 350 -14.62 4.13 3.75
C TYR A 350 -15.11 5.33 4.61
N SER A 351 -16.42 5.55 4.75
CA SER A 351 -16.96 6.61 5.63
C SER A 351 -16.55 6.40 7.09
N GLY A 352 -16.68 5.16 7.59
CA GLY A 352 -16.23 4.79 8.93
C GLY A 352 -14.73 5.01 9.12
N HIS A 353 -13.92 4.65 8.13
CA HIS A 353 -12.47 4.89 8.15
C HIS A 353 -12.10 6.37 8.18
N LEU A 354 -12.81 7.24 7.44
CA LEU A 354 -12.59 8.69 7.51
C LEU A 354 -12.89 9.23 8.91
N LYS A 355 -13.97 8.78 9.56
CA LYS A 355 -14.30 9.17 10.94
C LYS A 355 -13.22 8.73 11.95
N ILE A 356 -12.64 7.54 11.76
CA ILE A 356 -11.47 7.09 12.54
C ILE A 356 -10.28 8.03 12.28
N ALA A 357 -9.96 8.35 11.03
CA ALA A 357 -8.86 9.25 10.69
C ALA A 357 -9.02 10.64 11.32
N HIS A 358 -10.23 11.21 11.29
CA HIS A 358 -10.57 12.47 11.96
C HIS A 358 -10.25 12.47 13.45
N THR A 359 -10.32 11.32 14.11
CA THR A 359 -10.03 11.18 15.54
C THR A 359 -8.53 11.10 15.82
N VAL A 360 -7.77 10.49 14.91
CA VAL A 360 -6.34 10.17 15.09
C VAL A 360 -5.42 11.32 14.66
N ILE A 361 -5.80 12.10 13.65
CA ILE A 361 -4.98 13.18 13.09
C ILE A 361 -4.48 14.18 14.14
N PRO A 362 -5.30 14.69 15.09
CA PRO A 362 -4.83 15.61 16.12
C PRO A 362 -3.73 15.03 17.02
N TYR A 363 -3.80 13.73 17.30
CA TYR A 363 -2.78 13.03 18.09
C TYR A 363 -1.47 12.93 17.31
N VAL A 364 -1.53 12.47 16.06
CA VAL A 364 -0.34 12.40 15.20
C VAL A 364 0.31 13.77 15.08
N SER A 365 -0.48 14.83 14.83
CA SER A 365 0.01 16.21 14.76
C SER A 365 0.75 16.64 16.04
N THR A 366 0.14 16.41 17.20
CA THR A 366 0.73 16.79 18.50
C THR A 366 2.03 16.03 18.78
N ILE A 367 2.06 14.73 18.48
CA ILE A 367 3.18 13.85 18.80
C ILE A 367 4.38 14.09 17.88
N THR A 368 4.14 14.31 16.59
CA THR A 368 5.21 14.50 15.59
C THR A 368 5.58 15.96 15.37
N GLY A 369 4.73 16.90 15.81
CA GLY A 369 4.83 18.31 15.47
C GLY A 369 4.42 18.64 14.04
N TRP A 370 3.82 17.69 13.30
CA TRP A 370 3.34 17.96 11.94
C TRP A 370 2.07 18.80 12.00
N GLU A 371 2.11 20.01 11.45
CA GLU A 371 1.01 20.97 11.55
C GLU A 371 -0.31 20.46 10.94
N LEU A 372 -1.42 20.88 11.53
CA LEU A 372 -2.75 20.74 10.94
C LEU A 372 -2.90 21.77 9.82
N THR A 373 -2.90 21.32 8.58
CA THR A 373 -2.86 22.18 7.38
C THR A 373 -4.24 22.54 6.81
N GLY A 374 -5.32 22.09 7.46
CA GLY A 374 -6.68 22.22 6.91
C GLY A 374 -6.93 21.37 5.65
N ASN A 375 -6.00 20.47 5.30
CA ASN A 375 -6.15 19.54 4.19
C ASN A 375 -7.44 18.71 4.34
N ALA A 376 -8.07 18.36 3.22
CA ALA A 376 -9.20 17.45 3.26
C ALA A 376 -8.74 16.06 3.74
N ILE A 377 -9.52 15.46 4.62
CA ILE A 377 -9.34 14.08 5.07
C ILE A 377 -10.07 13.21 4.06
N ARG A 378 -9.29 12.53 3.23
CA ARG A 378 -9.73 11.67 2.13
C ARG A 378 -8.85 10.46 2.17
#